data_AF-A0A967AGY4-F1
#
_entry.id   AF-A0A967AGY4-F1
#
_cell.length_a   1.000
_cell.length_b   1.000
_cell.length_c   1.000
_cell.angle_alpha   90.00
_cell.angle_beta   90.00
_cell.angle_gamma   90.00
#
_symmetry.space_group_name_H-M   'P 1'
#
loop_
_entity.id
_entity.type
_entity.pdbx_description
1 polymer ?
#
loop_
_entity_poly.entity_id
_entity_poly.type
_entity_poly.pdbx_seq_one_letter_code
_entity_poly.pdbx_strand_id
1 'polypeptide(L)'
;MFKLFKKKKDAAATSQHNTKNPPSSSSVKRSLLSLEPRLMFDAAAAATASEVASEQVAQEQAEAAVSSDSAADSRTTDQVESQGVLDAIATYNPGESRTEVVFVDPSVPNYQELLSGMDPNIEVIMLDGGQDGVRQMATALSGRSGIDAVHLISHGSAGQLQLGTGTLNADSMSGEYADELATIQQSLSEQADILVYGCDFVEGDTGQAAVNLLAELTGADVQASTDLTGNTSLGGDWDFEVSTGTIETALAIDYDAQMNWAGVLGTETVADTFSEKSFGNNDGTSSWSSNWSEVDVGASEANGGHIKINSGELRIDAKVVGASVSRGVDLSGTRSATLRFDYNNDFDKGGSVEVRISTDGGINYRTLSDGTFSKASHAGSGTASFDISEYMSANTKIQFLVTGSGGGERLFVDNVQIDYHVTEVKQAPIDLALSANTVAENATTGTVVGTVSGMDPDAGDTKTYSLTDTAGGRFAIDATTGVLTVADGSLLNYEAATSHSLTVRVTDADGQSLDRTIDIHVTNVVETFVLSGNGALHASDGPFENVVIKGGNVEIDGDVQIKGNLTITKAAQINGGTLSVTGDVITTDTGYSGTAVIVLAGEGAQTISTGGGGGELRNVSIMNTSGAVR
;
A
#
# COMPACT_ATOMS: atom_id res chain seq x y z
N MET A 1 45.58 16.63 -48.41
CA MET A 1 46.17 15.79 -49.47
C MET A 1 45.35 14.50 -49.53
N PHE A 2 44.85 14.09 -50.71
CA PHE A 2 43.97 12.91 -50.92
C PHE A 2 42.54 13.01 -50.28
N LYS A 3 41.43 12.81 -51.02
CA LYS A 3 40.67 11.56 -51.40
C LYS A 3 39.93 10.93 -50.18
N LEU A 4 38.66 10.49 -50.19
CA LEU A 4 37.51 10.43 -51.15
C LEU A 4 36.21 10.10 -50.33
N PHE A 5 34.93 9.98 -50.77
CA PHE A 5 34.27 10.04 -52.11
C PHE A 5 32.80 10.55 -52.13
N LYS A 6 31.79 9.68 -51.88
CA LYS A 6 30.32 9.82 -52.12
C LYS A 6 29.55 8.85 -51.20
N LYS A 7 28.29 9.04 -50.77
CA LYS A 7 27.01 9.32 -51.48
C LYS A 7 26.10 10.20 -50.60
N LYS A 8 25.33 11.20 -51.09
CA LYS A 8 24.19 11.24 -52.06
C LYS A 8 22.82 10.88 -51.44
N LYS A 9 21.99 11.90 -51.22
CA LYS A 9 20.51 11.88 -51.34
C LYS A 9 20.05 13.19 -51.99
N ASP A 10 18.80 13.24 -52.44
CA ASP A 10 18.27 14.15 -53.48
C ASP A 10 17.56 15.37 -52.83
N ALA A 11 17.55 16.61 -53.36
CA ALA A 11 16.98 17.13 -54.63
C ALA A 11 15.45 16.87 -54.73
N ALA A 12 14.57 17.86 -54.99
CA ALA A 12 14.75 19.31 -55.22
C ALA A 12 13.45 20.10 -54.89
N ALA A 13 13.49 21.44 -54.92
CA ALA A 13 12.34 22.33 -54.70
C ALA A 13 12.16 23.36 -55.85
N THR A 14 10.91 23.73 -56.16
CA THR A 14 10.36 24.89 -56.94
C THR A 14 8.88 24.50 -57.25
N SER A 15 7.81 25.28 -57.00
CA SER A 15 7.54 26.62 -57.53
C SER A 15 6.58 27.46 -56.68
N GLN A 16 7.01 28.71 -56.50
CA GLN A 16 6.28 29.98 -56.46
C GLN A 16 4.81 30.02 -56.96
N HIS A 17 3.98 30.81 -56.26
CA HIS A 17 3.42 32.04 -56.87
C HIS A 17 3.16 33.16 -55.83
N ASN A 18 2.80 34.36 -56.30
CA ASN A 18 3.00 35.66 -55.63
C ASN A 18 1.74 36.55 -55.65
N THR A 19 1.44 37.32 -54.58
CA THR A 19 0.76 38.64 -54.61
C THR A 19 0.83 39.38 -53.25
N LYS A 20 0.37 40.65 -53.18
CA LYS A 20 0.65 41.63 -52.09
C LYS A 20 -0.62 42.22 -51.42
N ASN A 21 -0.47 42.68 -50.17
CA ASN A 21 -1.05 43.85 -49.41
C ASN A 21 -2.34 44.57 -49.90
N PRO A 22 -3.16 45.22 -49.03
CA PRO A 22 -2.85 45.80 -47.70
C PRO A 22 -3.89 45.45 -46.59
N PRO A 23 -3.89 46.06 -45.38
CA PRO A 23 -4.73 45.59 -44.26
C PRO A 23 -6.13 46.24 -44.18
N SER A 24 -7.06 45.59 -43.49
CA SER A 24 -8.39 46.13 -43.15
C SER A 24 -8.76 45.87 -41.69
N SER A 25 -9.30 46.88 -41.01
CA SER A 25 -9.82 46.78 -39.63
C SER A 25 -11.20 46.13 -39.58
N SER A 26 -11.46 45.29 -38.57
CA SER A 26 -12.83 44.81 -38.29
C SER A 26 -13.09 44.51 -36.82
N SER A 27 -13.76 45.47 -36.15
CA SER A 27 -14.80 45.29 -35.12
C SER A 27 -14.73 44.09 -34.16
N VAL A 28 -14.47 44.38 -32.88
CA VAL A 28 -14.82 43.49 -31.77
C VAL A 28 -16.35 43.43 -31.65
N LYS A 29 -16.97 42.33 -32.10
CA LYS A 29 -18.38 42.04 -31.83
C LYS A 29 -18.55 41.49 -30.42
N ARG A 30 -18.89 42.34 -29.45
CA ARG A 30 -19.59 41.87 -28.24
C ARG A 30 -20.98 41.39 -28.65
N SER A 31 -21.29 40.13 -28.37
CA SER A 31 -22.67 39.62 -28.43
C SER A 31 -23.08 39.29 -27.00
N LEU A 32 -23.99 40.10 -26.45
CA LEU A 32 -24.68 39.77 -25.20
C LEU A 32 -25.78 38.77 -25.56
N LEU A 33 -25.75 37.59 -24.94
CA LEU A 33 -26.86 36.62 -24.96
C LEU A 33 -27.23 36.28 -23.51
N SER A 34 -28.50 35.89 -23.33
CA SER A 34 -29.17 35.91 -22.04
C SER A 34 -28.55 34.97 -21.01
N LEU A 35 -28.66 35.37 -19.73
CA LEU A 35 -28.73 34.40 -18.64
C LEU A 35 -29.96 33.52 -18.84
N GLU A 36 -29.82 32.21 -18.62
CA GLU A 36 -30.96 31.31 -18.49
C GLU A 36 -31.42 31.27 -17.01
N PRO A 37 -32.73 31.25 -16.72
CA PRO A 37 -33.22 31.24 -15.35
C PRO A 37 -32.99 29.86 -14.71
N ARG A 38 -32.16 29.82 -13.65
CA ARG A 38 -32.02 28.61 -12.83
C ARG A 38 -33.36 28.33 -12.13
N LEU A 39 -33.94 27.16 -12.38
CA LEU A 39 -35.12 26.69 -11.67
C LEU A 39 -34.75 26.42 -10.21
N MET A 40 -35.42 27.13 -9.30
CA MET A 40 -35.32 26.93 -7.86
C MET A 40 -36.18 25.72 -7.48
N PHE A 41 -35.54 24.55 -7.31
CA PHE A 41 -36.19 23.41 -6.68
C PHE A 41 -36.07 23.57 -5.16
N ASP A 42 -37.18 23.99 -4.55
CA ASP A 42 -37.40 23.81 -3.11
C ASP A 42 -37.63 22.32 -2.86
N ALA A 43 -36.88 21.75 -1.92
CA ALA A 43 -36.85 20.33 -1.59
C ALA A 43 -37.03 20.08 -0.09
N ALA A 44 -37.72 20.98 0.62
CA ALA A 44 -38.19 20.70 1.96
C ALA A 44 -39.19 19.51 1.98
N ALA A 45 -39.24 18.82 3.13
CA ALA A 45 -40.17 17.73 3.47
C ALA A 45 -39.97 16.35 2.79
N ALA A 46 -38.90 15.65 3.21
CA ALA A 46 -38.83 14.18 3.17
C ALA A 46 -38.11 13.57 4.40
N ALA A 47 -38.15 14.23 5.57
CA ALA A 47 -37.56 13.70 6.80
C ALA A 47 -38.26 12.41 7.22
N THR A 48 -37.50 11.30 7.28
CA THR A 48 -38.03 9.98 7.64
C THR A 48 -38.08 9.77 9.14
N ALA A 49 -39.10 9.10 9.63
CA ALA A 49 -39.37 8.91 11.07
C ALA A 49 -38.38 8.00 11.84
N SER A 50 -37.13 7.86 11.36
CA SER A 50 -36.04 7.17 12.04
C SER A 50 -35.20 8.11 12.91
N GLU A 51 -34.98 9.35 12.48
CA GLU A 51 -34.09 10.31 13.17
C GLU A 51 -34.65 10.75 14.52
N VAL A 52 -35.96 10.95 14.59
CA VAL A 52 -36.70 11.33 15.83
C VAL A 52 -36.64 10.23 16.90
N ALA A 53 -36.40 8.96 16.52
CA ALA A 53 -36.28 7.86 17.47
C ALA A 53 -34.94 7.89 18.24
N SER A 54 -33.86 8.32 17.58
CA SER A 54 -32.53 8.46 18.20
C SER A 54 -32.50 9.57 19.26
N GLU A 55 -33.09 10.73 18.98
CA GLU A 55 -33.04 11.90 19.88
C GLU A 55 -33.78 11.65 21.20
N GLN A 56 -34.92 10.95 21.18
CA GLN A 56 -35.66 10.64 22.42
C GLN A 56 -34.91 9.66 23.33
N VAL A 57 -34.24 8.64 22.77
CA VAL A 57 -33.49 7.66 23.58
C VAL A 57 -32.28 8.30 24.26
N ALA A 58 -31.60 9.24 23.58
CA ALA A 58 -30.49 9.99 24.17
C ALA A 58 -30.95 10.87 25.36
N GLN A 59 -32.11 11.51 25.27
CA GLN A 59 -32.63 12.35 26.36
C GLN A 59 -33.16 11.53 27.56
N GLU A 60 -33.87 10.42 27.33
CA GLU A 60 -34.35 9.57 28.43
C GLU A 60 -33.21 8.90 29.21
N GLN A 61 -32.09 8.57 28.56
CA GLN A 61 -30.89 8.06 29.25
C GLN A 61 -30.13 9.14 30.02
N ALA A 62 -30.14 10.40 29.55
CA ALA A 62 -29.51 11.51 30.24
C ALA A 62 -30.22 11.89 31.56
N GLU A 63 -31.56 11.96 31.58
CA GLU A 63 -32.30 12.26 32.83
C GLU A 63 -32.19 11.11 33.86
N ALA A 64 -32.03 9.87 33.42
CA ALA A 64 -31.87 8.72 34.32
C ALA A 64 -30.57 8.75 35.16
N ALA A 65 -29.53 9.46 34.71
CA ALA A 65 -28.25 9.56 35.41
C ALA A 65 -28.26 10.55 36.59
N VAL A 66 -29.21 11.49 36.64
CA VAL A 66 -29.20 12.62 37.60
C VAL A 66 -30.11 12.35 38.82
N SER A 67 -30.00 11.16 39.43
CA SER A 67 -30.75 10.86 40.66
C SER A 67 -30.13 9.81 41.61
N SER A 68 -29.03 10.17 42.29
CA SER A 68 -28.83 9.78 43.70
C SER A 68 -27.71 10.59 44.37
N ASP A 69 -27.99 11.13 45.56
CA ASP A 69 -27.03 11.83 46.41
C ASP A 69 -26.62 10.91 47.58
N SER A 70 -25.32 10.64 47.74
CA SER A 70 -24.65 10.56 49.06
C SER A 70 -23.15 10.26 48.97
N ALA A 71 -22.35 11.23 49.44
CA ALA A 71 -21.13 11.08 50.25
C ALA A 71 -19.85 10.38 49.70
N ALA A 72 -18.80 11.23 49.59
CA ALA A 72 -17.43 11.02 50.08
C ALA A 72 -16.36 10.24 49.25
N ASP A 73 -15.43 11.04 48.73
CA ASP A 73 -13.96 10.88 48.85
C ASP A 73 -13.25 9.70 48.14
N SER A 74 -13.08 9.84 46.83
CA SER A 74 -11.80 9.57 46.14
C SER A 74 -11.83 10.23 44.75
N ARG A 75 -10.70 10.79 44.28
CA ARG A 75 -10.50 11.18 42.87
C ARG A 75 -9.44 10.27 42.27
N THR A 76 -9.85 9.35 41.39
CA THR A 76 -8.95 8.55 40.55
C THR A 76 -8.71 9.22 39.20
N THR A 77 -7.65 8.78 38.51
CA THR A 77 -7.14 9.38 37.26
C THR A 77 -8.15 9.33 36.12
N ASP A 78 -8.97 8.28 36.09
CA ASP A 78 -9.97 7.93 35.06
C ASP A 78 -10.98 9.05 34.74
N GLN A 79 -11.19 10.00 35.66
CA GLN A 79 -12.06 11.17 35.43
C GLN A 79 -11.41 12.33 34.65
N VAL A 80 -10.10 12.25 34.36
CA VAL A 80 -9.41 13.25 33.52
C VAL A 80 -9.45 12.81 32.05
N GLU A 81 -9.10 11.55 31.77
CA GLU A 81 -9.17 10.96 30.43
C GLU A 81 -10.58 11.05 29.84
N SER A 82 -11.60 10.75 30.65
CA SER A 82 -13.00 10.84 30.22
C SER A 82 -13.50 12.28 30.02
N GLN A 83 -12.80 13.33 30.46
CA GLN A 83 -13.07 14.71 30.01
C GLN A 83 -12.30 15.07 28.74
N GLY A 84 -11.04 14.64 28.59
CA GLY A 84 -10.29 14.82 27.33
C GLY A 84 -11.00 14.20 26.13
N VAL A 85 -11.55 12.99 26.28
CA VAL A 85 -12.36 12.32 25.25
C VAL A 85 -13.68 13.06 24.98
N LEU A 86 -14.30 13.69 25.99
CA LEU A 86 -15.53 14.46 25.80
C LEU A 86 -15.30 15.83 25.13
N ASP A 87 -14.19 16.51 25.43
CA ASP A 87 -13.80 17.74 24.73
C ASP A 87 -13.36 17.45 23.28
N ALA A 88 -12.66 16.35 23.02
CA ALA A 88 -12.38 15.87 21.67
C ALA A 88 -13.67 15.59 20.87
N ILE A 89 -14.63 14.86 21.45
CA ILE A 89 -15.94 14.60 20.82
C ILE A 89 -16.78 15.89 20.65
N ALA A 90 -16.65 16.87 21.56
CA ALA A 90 -17.34 18.16 21.46
C ALA A 90 -16.73 19.11 20.40
N THR A 91 -15.47 18.88 20.03
CA THR A 91 -14.74 19.67 19.02
C THR A 91 -14.74 19.00 17.64
N TYR A 92 -14.99 17.68 17.58
CA TYR A 92 -15.14 16.92 16.33
C TYR A 92 -16.35 17.39 15.50
N ASN A 93 -16.06 18.20 14.47
CA ASN A 93 -17.02 18.71 13.50
C ASN A 93 -16.84 17.96 12.16
N PRO A 94 -17.57 16.85 11.88
CA PRO A 94 -17.43 16.03 10.67
C PRO A 94 -18.07 16.69 9.43
N GLY A 95 -17.83 17.98 9.23
CA GLY A 95 -18.45 18.84 8.21
C GLY A 95 -17.58 19.99 7.70
N GLU A 96 -16.40 20.22 8.28
CA GLU A 96 -15.37 21.08 7.67
C GLU A 96 -14.20 20.20 7.21
N SER A 97 -13.92 20.23 5.90
CA SER A 97 -12.80 19.52 5.30
C SER A 97 -11.50 20.25 5.62
N ARG A 98 -10.66 19.68 6.49
CA ARG A 98 -9.27 20.12 6.68
C ARG A 98 -8.53 20.12 5.34
N THR A 99 -7.63 21.08 5.15
CA THR A 99 -6.79 21.15 3.96
C THR A 99 -5.44 20.52 4.27
N GLU A 100 -5.29 19.23 3.99
CA GLU A 100 -4.13 18.43 4.36
C GLU A 100 -3.27 18.10 3.12
N VAL A 101 -1.95 18.14 3.27
CA VAL A 101 -0.99 17.89 2.18
C VAL A 101 0.05 16.88 2.64
N VAL A 102 0.35 15.87 1.81
CA VAL A 102 1.39 14.87 2.08
C VAL A 102 2.48 14.93 1.04
N PHE A 103 3.71 15.12 1.50
CA PHE A 103 4.92 15.03 0.70
C PHE A 103 5.52 13.64 0.85
N VAL A 104 5.73 12.97 -0.28
CA VAL A 104 6.28 11.61 -0.33
C VAL A 104 7.58 11.62 -1.11
N ASP A 105 8.65 11.15 -0.46
CA ASP A 105 9.95 10.95 -1.09
C ASP A 105 9.99 9.59 -1.83
N PRO A 106 10.30 9.56 -3.15
CA PRO A 106 10.35 8.32 -3.93
C PRO A 106 11.62 7.47 -3.68
N SER A 107 12.43 7.81 -2.67
CA SER A 107 13.42 6.90 -2.08
C SER A 107 12.79 5.88 -1.13
N VAL A 108 11.65 6.22 -0.48
CA VAL A 108 10.91 5.32 0.42
C VAL A 108 10.51 4.03 -0.32
N PRO A 109 10.85 2.84 0.20
CA PRO A 109 10.50 1.57 -0.42
C PRO A 109 8.98 1.39 -0.59
N ASN A 110 8.56 0.86 -1.74
CA ASN A 110 7.17 0.48 -2.03
C ASN A 110 6.11 1.53 -1.61
N TYR A 111 6.45 2.82 -1.68
CA TYR A 111 5.60 3.94 -1.24
C TYR A 111 4.20 3.94 -1.87
N GLN A 112 4.02 3.27 -3.02
CA GLN A 112 2.73 3.10 -3.69
C GLN A 112 1.72 2.31 -2.84
N GLU A 113 2.18 1.46 -1.92
CA GLU A 113 1.33 0.75 -0.96
C GLU A 113 0.84 1.71 0.15
N LEU A 114 1.72 2.54 0.70
CA LEU A 114 1.35 3.62 1.63
C LEU A 114 0.37 4.61 1.00
N LEU A 115 0.54 4.93 -0.29
CA LEU A 115 -0.40 5.73 -1.07
C LEU A 115 -1.73 5.02 -1.35
N SER A 116 -1.83 3.70 -1.18
CA SER A 116 -3.03 2.92 -1.52
C SER A 116 -4.06 2.86 -0.40
N GLY A 117 -3.62 2.89 0.86
CA GLY A 117 -4.44 3.12 2.05
C GLY A 117 -4.41 4.57 2.55
N MET A 118 -4.01 5.52 1.71
CA MET A 118 -3.96 6.93 2.08
C MET A 118 -5.36 7.54 2.07
N ASP A 119 -5.70 8.42 3.02
CA ASP A 119 -7.02 9.08 3.02
C ASP A 119 -7.21 9.87 1.70
N PRO A 120 -8.28 9.60 0.94
CA PRO A 120 -8.46 10.14 -0.42
C PRO A 120 -8.80 11.64 -0.46
N ASN A 121 -8.90 12.31 0.70
CA ASN A 121 -9.09 13.76 0.80
C ASN A 121 -7.75 14.52 0.93
N ILE A 122 -6.65 13.84 1.28
CA ILE A 122 -5.31 14.45 1.44
C ILE A 122 -4.66 14.69 0.07
N GLU A 123 -4.03 15.85 -0.12
CA GLU A 123 -3.35 16.18 -1.38
C GLU A 123 -1.94 15.56 -1.43
N VAL A 124 -1.77 14.54 -2.28
CA VAL A 124 -0.49 13.84 -2.49
C VAL A 124 0.44 14.62 -3.42
N ILE A 125 1.62 14.98 -2.92
CA ILE A 125 2.70 15.62 -3.68
C ILE A 125 3.95 14.75 -3.65
N MET A 126 4.17 14.01 -4.74
CA MET A 126 5.43 13.27 -4.95
C MET A 126 6.59 14.24 -5.16
N LEU A 127 7.68 14.06 -4.40
CA LEU A 127 8.95 14.75 -4.63
C LEU A 127 9.70 14.12 -5.82
N ASP A 128 10.53 14.91 -6.52
CA ASP A 128 11.60 14.38 -7.37
C ASP A 128 12.83 14.12 -6.48
N GLY A 129 13.16 12.84 -6.28
CA GLY A 129 14.32 12.42 -5.50
C GLY A 129 15.68 12.81 -6.10
N GLY A 130 15.71 13.27 -7.37
CA GLY A 130 16.88 13.87 -8.00
C GLY A 130 17.02 15.38 -7.75
N GLN A 131 16.13 15.99 -6.97
CA GLN A 131 16.11 17.42 -6.64
C GLN A 131 15.93 17.64 -5.13
N ASP A 132 16.17 18.87 -4.67
CA ASP A 132 15.99 19.27 -3.27
C ASP A 132 14.51 19.24 -2.86
N GLY A 133 14.15 18.42 -1.87
CA GLY A 133 12.77 18.21 -1.44
C GLY A 133 12.19 19.37 -0.62
N VAL A 134 12.99 20.01 0.24
CA VAL A 134 12.55 21.16 1.04
C VAL A 134 12.17 22.34 0.13
N ARG A 135 12.95 22.55 -0.93
CA ARG A 135 12.68 23.56 -1.97
C ARG A 135 11.47 23.20 -2.82
N GLN A 136 11.23 21.91 -3.08
CA GLN A 136 10.00 21.45 -3.74
C GLN A 136 8.76 21.68 -2.86
N MET A 137 8.83 21.40 -1.56
CA MET A 137 7.78 21.69 -0.58
C MET A 137 7.43 23.18 -0.56
N ALA A 138 8.42 24.05 -0.32
CA ALA A 138 8.21 25.50 -0.31
C ALA A 138 7.67 26.03 -1.66
N THR A 139 8.08 25.45 -2.79
CA THR A 139 7.56 25.79 -4.13
C THR A 139 6.10 25.34 -4.30
N ALA A 140 5.72 24.17 -3.79
CA ALA A 140 4.37 23.64 -3.86
C ALA A 140 3.39 24.38 -2.92
N LEU A 141 3.87 24.85 -1.78
CA LEU A 141 3.06 25.59 -0.80
C LEU A 141 3.03 27.11 -1.04
N SER A 142 3.95 27.65 -1.84
CA SER A 142 4.05 29.08 -2.18
C SER A 142 2.73 29.68 -2.68
N GLY A 143 2.13 30.55 -1.85
CA GLY A 143 0.89 31.25 -2.18
C GLY A 143 -0.40 30.48 -1.89
N ARG A 144 -0.32 29.32 -1.23
CA ARG A 144 -1.45 28.71 -0.50
C ARG A 144 -1.63 29.40 0.86
N SER A 145 -2.71 29.06 1.57
CA SER A 145 -3.03 29.57 2.91
C SER A 145 -4.10 28.70 3.55
N GLY A 146 -4.02 28.45 4.86
CA GLY A 146 -4.99 27.60 5.55
C GLY A 146 -4.82 26.12 5.24
N ILE A 147 -3.57 25.64 5.22
CA ILE A 147 -3.24 24.22 5.27
C ILE A 147 -3.23 23.80 6.73
N ASP A 148 -4.01 22.79 7.07
CA ASP A 148 -4.25 22.36 8.45
C ASP A 148 -3.38 21.17 8.87
N ALA A 149 -2.77 20.46 7.92
CA ALA A 149 -1.76 19.44 8.20
C ALA A 149 -0.74 19.32 7.06
N VAL A 150 0.52 19.05 7.40
CA VAL A 150 1.58 18.64 6.46
C VAL A 150 2.21 17.32 6.92
N HIS A 151 2.11 16.29 6.08
CA HIS A 151 2.67 14.96 6.36
C HIS A 151 3.95 14.77 5.55
N LEU A 152 5.04 14.33 6.19
CA LEU A 152 6.35 14.10 5.56
C LEU A 152 6.70 12.62 5.60
N ILE A 153 6.40 11.90 4.52
CA ILE A 153 6.76 10.49 4.33
C ILE A 153 8.11 10.42 3.62
N SER A 154 9.16 10.23 4.41
CA SER A 154 10.55 10.09 3.94
C SER A 154 11.40 9.33 4.97
N HIS A 155 12.68 9.12 4.68
CA HIS A 155 13.63 8.50 5.62
C HIS A 155 14.15 9.49 6.67
N GLY A 156 14.35 8.99 7.90
CA GLY A 156 14.89 9.74 9.02
C GLY A 156 16.10 9.07 9.71
N SER A 157 16.75 9.87 10.55
CA SER A 157 17.74 9.48 11.58
C SER A 157 17.81 10.59 12.65
N ALA A 158 18.50 10.38 13.78
CA ALA A 158 18.64 11.33 14.90
C ALA A 158 18.86 12.80 14.49
N GLY A 159 17.79 13.61 14.56
CA GLY A 159 17.79 15.04 14.22
C GLY A 159 17.94 15.38 12.73
N GLN A 160 17.66 14.43 11.85
CA GLN A 160 17.86 14.56 10.41
C GLN A 160 16.73 13.86 9.60
N LEU A 161 16.03 14.63 8.77
CA LEU A 161 15.07 14.11 7.80
C LEU A 161 15.64 14.32 6.38
N GLN A 162 15.73 13.26 5.58
CA GLN A 162 16.14 13.38 4.18
C GLN A 162 14.92 13.73 3.32
N LEU A 163 15.06 14.66 2.36
CA LEU A 163 13.98 15.09 1.47
C LEU A 163 14.56 15.33 0.07
N GLY A 164 14.43 14.35 -0.82
CA GLY A 164 15.08 14.26 -2.12
C GLY A 164 16.59 14.29 -1.98
N THR A 165 17.25 15.27 -2.58
CA THR A 165 18.68 15.56 -2.36
C THR A 165 18.95 16.52 -1.20
N GLY A 166 17.91 17.07 -0.57
CA GLY A 166 18.01 18.00 0.57
C GLY A 166 18.00 17.28 1.91
N THR A 167 18.65 17.85 2.92
CA THR A 167 18.70 17.28 4.28
C THR A 167 18.18 18.32 5.28
N LEU A 168 17.06 18.05 5.94
CA LEU A 168 16.46 18.92 6.95
C LEU A 168 17.01 18.55 8.34
N ASN A 169 17.82 19.43 8.93
CA ASN A 169 18.40 19.29 10.27
C ASN A 169 18.57 20.69 10.92
N ALA A 170 19.04 20.76 12.16
CA ALA A 170 19.10 22.03 12.91
C ALA A 170 19.90 23.16 12.20
N ASP A 171 21.02 22.82 11.57
CA ASP A 171 21.87 23.78 10.84
C ASP A 171 21.26 24.18 9.49
N SER A 172 20.67 23.24 8.74
CA SER A 172 20.04 23.55 7.45
C SER A 172 18.73 24.31 7.62
N MET A 173 17.94 24.02 8.66
CA MET A 173 16.72 24.75 9.02
C MET A 173 17.01 26.21 9.38
N SER A 174 18.04 26.47 10.20
CA SER A 174 18.41 27.82 10.62
C SER A 174 19.29 28.59 9.61
N GLY A 175 19.89 27.89 8.65
CA GLY A 175 20.82 28.44 7.66
C GLY A 175 20.34 28.38 6.21
N GLU A 176 20.25 27.19 5.62
CA GLU A 176 20.04 27.00 4.18
C GLU A 176 18.57 27.12 3.74
N TYR A 177 17.63 26.72 4.60
CA TYR A 177 16.21 26.59 4.31
C TYR A 177 15.32 27.60 5.06
N ALA A 178 15.89 28.65 5.65
CA ALA A 178 15.13 29.60 6.47
C ALA A 178 14.06 30.36 5.66
N ASP A 179 14.34 30.71 4.40
CA ASP A 179 13.36 31.37 3.50
C ASP A 179 12.29 30.37 3.00
N GLU A 180 12.67 29.11 2.76
CA GLU A 180 11.79 28.00 2.40
C GLU A 180 10.81 27.67 3.55
N LEU A 181 11.28 27.55 4.79
CA LEU A 181 10.47 27.29 5.97
C LEU A 181 9.54 28.46 6.31
N ALA A 182 10.02 29.71 6.17
CA ALA A 182 9.17 30.89 6.28
C ALA A 182 8.09 30.94 5.17
N THR A 183 8.34 30.34 4.00
CA THR A 183 7.33 30.20 2.94
C THR A 183 6.30 29.12 3.28
N ILE A 184 6.73 28.01 3.89
CA ILE A 184 5.84 26.96 4.41
C ILE A 184 4.94 27.54 5.51
N GLN A 185 5.50 28.20 6.53
CA GLN A 185 4.75 28.91 7.61
C GLN A 185 3.61 29.77 7.07
N GLN A 186 3.87 30.58 6.03
CA GLN A 186 2.87 31.49 5.44
C GLN A 186 1.69 30.77 4.77
N SER A 187 1.78 29.46 4.54
CA SER A 187 0.73 28.64 3.94
C SER A 187 -0.15 27.88 4.94
N LEU A 188 0.32 27.73 6.18
CA LEU A 188 -0.35 26.97 7.24
C LEU A 188 -1.53 27.75 7.87
N SER A 189 -2.38 27.06 8.63
CA SER A 189 -3.37 27.67 9.54
C SER A 189 -2.79 27.90 10.95
N GLU A 190 -3.55 28.57 11.84
CA GLU A 190 -3.09 28.89 13.21
C GLU A 190 -3.06 27.67 14.15
N GLN A 191 -3.55 26.51 13.70
CA GLN A 191 -3.57 25.21 14.40
C GLN A 191 -3.19 24.12 13.38
N ALA A 192 -2.09 24.34 12.66
CA ALA A 192 -1.61 23.40 11.68
C ALA A 192 -0.68 22.37 12.31
N ASP A 193 -0.84 21.12 11.93
CA ASP A 193 0.01 20.01 12.36
C ASP A 193 1.13 19.75 11.32
N ILE A 194 2.30 19.28 11.76
CA ILE A 194 3.30 18.65 10.90
C ILE A 194 3.63 17.25 11.43
N LEU A 195 3.30 16.20 10.66
CA LEU A 195 3.57 14.81 11.03
C LEU A 195 4.80 14.31 10.25
N VAL A 196 5.88 13.97 10.95
CA VAL A 196 7.15 13.53 10.36
C VAL A 196 7.31 12.02 10.56
N TYR A 197 7.19 11.26 9.47
CA TYR A 197 7.17 9.80 9.50
C TYR A 197 8.58 9.18 9.44
N GLY A 198 9.63 9.97 9.15
CA GLY A 198 11.00 9.45 9.13
C GLY A 198 11.45 8.96 10.51
N CYS A 199 11.99 7.74 10.56
CA CYS A 199 12.43 7.11 11.80
C CYS A 199 13.46 7.93 12.55
N ASP A 200 13.52 7.72 13.86
CA ASP A 200 14.53 8.26 14.78
C ASP A 200 14.67 9.81 14.72
N PHE A 201 13.79 10.54 14.04
CA PHE A 201 13.97 11.97 13.77
C PHE A 201 14.12 12.79 15.06
N VAL A 202 13.44 12.37 16.13
CA VAL A 202 13.51 13.00 17.45
C VAL A 202 14.43 12.25 18.43
N GLU A 203 15.22 11.26 17.97
CA GLU A 203 16.14 10.52 18.84
C GLU A 203 17.21 11.45 19.46
N GLY A 204 17.36 11.34 20.78
CA GLY A 204 18.40 12.01 21.56
C GLY A 204 18.29 13.54 21.63
N ASP A 205 19.30 14.16 22.24
CA ASP A 205 19.35 15.62 22.41
C ASP A 205 19.34 16.38 21.06
N THR A 206 19.92 15.77 20.01
CA THR A 206 19.96 16.34 18.65
C THR A 206 18.59 16.30 17.97
N GLY A 207 17.89 15.16 18.03
CA GLY A 207 16.53 15.03 17.51
C GLY A 207 15.53 15.92 18.24
N GLN A 208 15.62 15.94 19.58
CA GLN A 208 14.80 16.83 20.38
C GLN A 208 15.07 18.32 20.07
N ALA A 209 16.30 18.71 19.74
CA ALA A 209 16.60 20.08 19.27
C ALA A 209 16.04 20.36 17.88
N ALA A 210 16.11 19.40 16.96
CA ALA A 210 15.60 19.54 15.58
C ALA A 210 14.08 19.74 15.54
N VAL A 211 13.29 18.92 16.24
CA VAL A 211 11.82 19.03 16.21
C VAL A 211 11.33 20.36 16.82
N ASN A 212 11.97 20.84 17.90
CA ASN A 212 11.63 22.11 18.52
C ASN A 212 11.93 23.31 17.59
N LEU A 213 13.03 23.25 16.83
CA LEU A 213 13.36 24.29 15.84
C LEU A 213 12.40 24.25 14.64
N LEU A 214 11.99 23.06 14.19
CA LEU A 214 10.99 22.92 13.12
C LEU A 214 9.66 23.57 13.52
N ALA A 215 9.19 23.32 14.74
CA ALA A 215 8.01 23.94 15.32
C ALA A 215 8.16 25.48 15.42
N GLU A 216 9.28 25.98 15.95
CA GLU A 216 9.53 27.43 16.06
C GLU A 216 9.55 28.15 14.70
N LEU A 217 10.14 27.54 13.67
CA LEU A 217 10.27 28.14 12.34
C LEU A 217 9.00 28.05 11.49
N THR A 218 8.21 26.99 11.65
CA THR A 218 6.95 26.81 10.92
C THR A 218 5.76 27.47 11.64
N GLY A 219 5.81 27.58 12.97
CA GLY A 219 4.67 28.01 13.79
C GLY A 219 3.57 26.95 13.91
N ALA A 220 3.88 25.70 13.54
CA ALA A 220 3.00 24.53 13.64
C ALA A 220 3.31 23.71 14.89
N ASP A 221 2.32 22.96 15.36
CA ASP A 221 2.55 21.87 16.30
C ASP A 221 3.04 20.65 15.49
N VAL A 222 3.97 19.86 16.04
CA VAL A 222 4.75 18.86 15.27
C VAL A 222 4.73 17.52 15.99
N GLN A 223 4.48 16.42 15.28
CA GLN A 223 4.55 15.05 15.81
C GLN A 223 5.53 14.19 15.00
N ALA A 224 6.32 13.37 15.68
CA ALA A 224 7.37 12.57 15.05
C ALA A 224 7.85 11.41 15.94
N SER A 225 8.48 10.40 15.32
CA SER A 225 9.05 9.23 16.01
C SER A 225 10.46 9.47 16.57
N THR A 226 10.79 8.70 17.60
CA THR A 226 12.09 8.53 18.25
C THR A 226 12.75 7.18 17.96
N ASP A 227 12.08 6.28 17.24
CA ASP A 227 12.60 4.98 16.80
C ASP A 227 12.10 4.60 15.38
N LEU A 228 11.95 3.32 15.06
CA LEU A 228 11.66 2.85 13.72
C LEU A 228 10.17 2.95 13.35
N THR A 229 9.75 4.03 12.71
CA THR A 229 8.49 4.05 11.94
C THR A 229 8.43 2.95 10.84
N GLY A 230 7.49 2.00 10.94
CA GLY A 230 7.17 1.01 9.90
C GLY A 230 6.64 -0.32 10.43
N ASN A 231 7.11 -1.44 9.83
CA ASN A 231 6.52 -2.75 10.07
C ASN A 231 6.97 -3.41 11.39
N THR A 232 6.01 -3.85 12.20
CA THR A 232 6.23 -4.59 13.47
C THR A 232 6.99 -5.90 13.34
N SER A 233 7.01 -6.52 12.15
CA SER A 233 7.84 -7.71 11.90
C SER A 233 9.31 -7.38 11.63
N LEU A 234 9.62 -6.13 11.30
CA LEU A 234 10.99 -5.59 11.14
C LEU A 234 11.49 -4.89 12.41
N GLY A 235 10.63 -4.70 13.41
CA GLY A 235 10.96 -4.09 14.70
C GLY A 235 10.59 -2.61 14.83
N GLY A 236 9.75 -2.10 13.93
CA GLY A 236 9.18 -0.75 14.00
C GLY A 236 7.68 -0.72 14.23
N ASP A 237 7.08 0.46 14.43
CA ASP A 237 5.61 0.62 14.46
C ASP A 237 5.16 1.97 13.86
N TRP A 238 3.93 2.42 14.10
CA TRP A 238 3.37 3.64 13.50
C TRP A 238 2.89 4.66 14.55
N ASP A 239 3.24 4.46 15.82
CA ASP A 239 3.01 5.47 16.85
C ASP A 239 4.04 6.62 16.71
N PHE A 240 3.84 7.70 17.48
CA PHE A 240 4.77 8.83 17.54
C PHE A 240 4.90 9.32 18.99
N GLU A 241 6.11 9.20 19.54
CA GLU A 241 6.38 9.35 20.99
C GLU A 241 6.54 10.80 21.41
N VAL A 242 6.81 11.71 20.45
CA VAL A 242 7.01 13.14 20.72
C VAL A 242 6.03 14.00 19.92
N SER A 243 5.31 14.87 20.63
CA SER A 243 4.66 16.05 20.07
C SER A 243 5.27 17.33 20.64
N THR A 244 5.35 18.37 19.82
CA THR A 244 5.49 19.76 20.28
C THR A 244 4.12 20.41 20.17
N GLY A 245 3.38 20.46 21.29
CA GLY A 245 2.04 21.03 21.35
C GLY A 245 0.92 19.99 21.30
N THR A 246 -0.24 20.38 20.77
CA THR A 246 -1.46 19.55 20.66
C THR A 246 -1.61 19.09 19.22
N ILE A 247 -1.97 17.82 19.01
CA ILE A 247 -2.10 17.26 17.66
C ILE A 247 -3.56 16.87 17.43
N GLU A 248 -4.21 17.53 16.46
CA GLU A 248 -5.58 17.18 16.04
C GLU A 248 -5.61 16.29 14.79
N THR A 249 -4.48 16.15 14.09
CA THR A 249 -4.34 15.37 12.86
C THR A 249 -4.21 13.86 13.12
N ALA A 250 -4.86 13.06 12.27
CA ALA A 250 -4.72 11.61 12.24
C ALA A 250 -3.60 11.19 11.28
N LEU A 251 -3.12 9.94 11.40
CA LEU A 251 -2.12 9.41 10.46
C LEU A 251 -2.71 9.37 9.04
N ALA A 252 -1.95 9.84 8.04
CA ALA A 252 -2.41 9.94 6.65
C ALA A 252 -2.58 8.57 5.96
N ILE A 253 -2.02 7.51 6.53
CA ILE A 253 -2.01 6.14 6.02
C ILE A 253 -2.93 5.31 6.91
N ASP A 254 -3.86 4.55 6.33
CA ASP A 254 -4.78 3.69 7.07
C ASP A 254 -4.10 2.47 7.70
N TYR A 255 -4.81 1.86 8.64
CA TYR A 255 -4.33 0.72 9.43
C TYR A 255 -4.00 -0.53 8.59
N ASP A 256 -4.71 -0.76 7.48
CA ASP A 256 -4.47 -1.91 6.63
C ASP A 256 -3.18 -1.71 5.81
N ALA A 257 -2.94 -0.51 5.26
CA ALA A 257 -1.67 -0.19 4.61
C ALA A 257 -0.49 -0.14 5.60
N GLN A 258 -0.69 0.38 6.81
CA GLN A 258 0.30 0.35 7.88
C GLN A 258 0.74 -1.09 8.24
N MET A 259 -0.20 -2.04 8.31
CA MET A 259 0.10 -3.44 8.63
C MET A 259 0.70 -4.24 7.49
N ASN A 260 0.29 -3.98 6.24
CA ASN A 260 0.75 -4.74 5.08
C ASN A 260 2.10 -4.23 4.52
N TRP A 261 2.38 -2.92 4.62
CA TRP A 261 3.64 -2.36 4.13
C TRP A 261 4.84 -2.95 4.85
N ALA A 262 5.64 -3.72 4.11
CA ALA A 262 6.70 -4.56 4.66
C ALA A 262 8.07 -3.87 4.69
N GLY A 263 8.10 -2.57 5.04
CA GLY A 263 9.31 -1.75 5.15
C GLY A 263 9.43 -1.01 6.48
N VAL A 264 10.50 -0.21 6.62
CA VAL A 264 10.67 0.82 7.66
C VAL A 264 11.23 2.09 7.02
N LEU A 265 10.91 3.25 7.59
CA LEU A 265 11.37 4.57 7.10
C LEU A 265 12.77 4.93 7.63
N GLY A 266 13.55 3.93 8.04
CA GLY A 266 14.86 4.11 8.67
C GLY A 266 15.95 4.35 7.65
N THR A 267 16.97 5.11 8.05
CA THR A 267 18.26 5.10 7.34
C THR A 267 19.18 4.11 8.07
N GLU A 268 19.77 3.17 7.33
CA GLU A 268 20.80 2.30 7.91
C GLU A 268 22.09 3.10 8.03
N THR A 269 22.65 3.23 9.23
CA THR A 269 23.81 4.09 9.50
C THR A 269 24.90 3.31 10.21
N VAL A 270 26.11 3.30 9.62
CA VAL A 270 27.34 2.90 10.35
C VAL A 270 28.02 4.16 10.88
N ALA A 271 28.21 4.27 12.21
CA ALA A 271 28.82 5.45 12.83
C ALA A 271 29.99 5.13 13.78
N ASP A 272 30.83 6.14 14.04
CA ASP A 272 31.90 6.15 15.04
C ASP A 272 32.07 7.57 15.60
N THR A 273 31.69 7.74 16.87
CA THR A 273 31.76 8.97 17.67
C THR A 273 33.09 9.11 18.42
N PHE A 274 34.02 8.15 18.23
CA PHE A 274 35.31 8.04 18.92
C PHE A 274 35.25 8.22 20.46
N SER A 275 34.07 7.97 21.05
CA SER A 275 33.74 8.16 22.46
C SER A 275 34.63 7.33 23.38
N GLU A 276 34.96 6.10 22.96
CA GLU A 276 36.09 5.34 23.48
C GLU A 276 37.34 5.44 22.58
N LYS A 277 38.52 5.32 23.19
CA LYS A 277 39.83 5.27 22.49
C LYS A 277 40.08 3.91 21.83
N SER A 278 39.18 3.52 20.93
CA SER A 278 39.19 2.24 20.22
C SER A 278 38.95 2.48 18.73
N PHE A 279 39.65 1.74 17.88
CA PHE A 279 39.43 1.72 16.43
C PHE A 279 38.26 0.80 16.00
N GLY A 280 37.53 0.22 16.95
CA GLY A 280 36.44 -0.73 16.71
C GLY A 280 35.09 -0.30 17.32
N ASN A 281 34.90 0.98 17.59
CA ASN A 281 33.59 1.52 18.02
C ASN A 281 32.58 1.37 16.88
N ASN A 282 31.32 1.09 17.16
CA ASN A 282 30.24 1.03 16.18
C ASN A 282 29.02 1.63 16.88
N ASP A 283 28.75 2.88 16.56
CA ASP A 283 27.84 3.74 17.34
C ASP A 283 26.57 4.11 16.55
N GLY A 284 26.34 3.44 15.41
CA GLY A 284 25.15 3.60 14.57
C GLY A 284 24.28 2.34 14.58
N THR A 285 23.12 2.41 13.91
CA THR A 285 22.15 1.31 13.79
C THR A 285 22.77 0.04 13.19
N SER A 286 23.73 0.21 12.27
CA SER A 286 24.50 -0.87 11.67
C SER A 286 25.98 -0.87 12.09
N SER A 287 26.64 -2.03 11.97
CA SER A 287 28.08 -2.20 12.28
C SER A 287 28.97 -2.12 11.04
N TRP A 288 30.11 -1.46 11.16
CA TRP A 288 31.11 -1.38 10.08
C TRP A 288 31.71 -2.76 9.76
N SER A 289 31.97 -3.04 8.48
CA SER A 289 32.55 -4.32 8.05
C SER A 289 34.04 -4.52 8.41
N SER A 290 34.69 -3.47 8.93
CA SER A 290 35.96 -3.60 9.67
C SER A 290 36.16 -2.49 10.69
N ASN A 291 37.06 -2.72 11.64
CA ASN A 291 37.68 -1.66 12.46
C ASN A 291 38.47 -0.67 11.57
N TRP A 292 38.75 0.53 12.09
CA TRP A 292 39.77 1.40 11.51
C TRP A 292 41.13 0.70 11.47
N SER A 293 41.79 0.77 10.31
CA SER A 293 43.11 0.23 10.04
C SER A 293 44.02 1.36 9.57
N GLU A 294 45.06 1.63 10.36
CA GLU A 294 46.09 2.62 10.05
C GLU A 294 47.25 2.05 9.21
N VAL A 295 47.91 2.93 8.47
CA VAL A 295 49.20 2.71 7.82
C VAL A 295 50.09 3.88 8.23
N ASP A 296 50.79 3.69 9.34
CA ASP A 296 51.61 4.66 10.07
C ASP A 296 53.07 4.16 10.21
N VAL A 297 53.99 5.03 10.62
CA VAL A 297 55.41 4.69 10.91
C VAL A 297 55.85 5.14 12.30
N GLY A 298 55.18 4.63 13.34
CA GLY A 298 55.56 4.88 14.73
C GLY A 298 54.77 4.13 15.80
N ALA A 299 53.56 3.64 15.53
CA ALA A 299 52.76 2.91 16.51
C ALA A 299 51.88 1.80 15.90
N SER A 300 51.08 1.20 16.77
CA SER A 300 49.95 0.35 16.48
C SER A 300 48.86 0.67 17.49
N GLU A 301 47.61 0.79 17.03
CA GLU A 301 46.40 1.06 17.80
C GLU A 301 46.19 2.53 18.21
N ALA A 302 44.93 2.87 18.47
CA ALA A 302 44.37 4.22 18.64
C ALA A 302 44.99 5.13 19.74
N ASN A 303 46.03 4.66 20.43
CA ASN A 303 46.66 5.33 21.58
C ASN A 303 47.97 6.06 21.26
N GLY A 304 48.56 5.91 20.05
CA GLY A 304 49.92 6.34 19.73
C GLY A 304 50.13 7.01 18.36
N GLY A 305 51.37 7.00 17.85
CA GLY A 305 51.63 7.28 16.43
C GLY A 305 51.24 8.68 15.91
N HIS A 306 51.12 8.79 14.59
CA HIS A 306 50.66 10.01 13.93
C HIS A 306 49.14 10.10 13.84
N ILE A 307 48.43 8.97 13.80
CA ILE A 307 46.96 8.88 13.82
C ILE A 307 46.51 8.21 15.12
N LYS A 308 45.52 8.76 15.82
CA LYS A 308 45.07 8.29 17.15
C LYS A 308 43.74 8.91 17.55
N ILE A 309 43.07 8.30 18.52
CA ILE A 309 41.92 8.90 19.18
C ILE A 309 42.37 9.71 20.40
N ASN A 310 41.93 10.96 20.49
CA ASN A 310 42.30 11.87 21.57
C ASN A 310 41.14 12.83 21.88
N SER A 311 40.77 12.94 23.15
CA SER A 311 39.69 13.82 23.63
C SER A 311 38.28 13.52 23.11
N GLY A 312 38.06 12.38 22.44
CA GLY A 312 36.83 12.09 21.71
C GLY A 312 36.95 12.27 20.19
N GLU A 313 38.13 12.66 19.66
CA GLU A 313 38.32 12.93 18.24
C GLU A 313 39.38 12.00 17.60
N LEU A 314 39.18 11.58 16.36
CA LEU A 314 40.22 11.00 15.50
C LEU A 314 41.19 12.10 15.03
N ARG A 315 42.39 12.12 15.61
CA ARG A 315 43.43 13.11 15.33
C ARG A 315 44.51 12.57 14.38
N ILE A 316 44.69 13.28 13.26
CA ILE A 316 45.69 13.01 12.22
C ILE A 316 46.77 14.11 12.26
N ASP A 317 47.97 13.81 12.79
CA ASP A 317 49.12 14.74 12.76
C ASP A 317 49.83 14.69 11.38
N ALA A 318 49.70 15.73 10.55
CA ALA A 318 50.23 15.79 9.18
C ALA A 318 51.77 15.98 9.12
N LYS A 319 52.50 14.94 9.54
CA LYS A 319 53.97 14.91 9.61
C LYS A 319 54.61 13.95 8.62
N VAL A 320 53.89 12.92 8.17
CA VAL A 320 54.38 11.89 7.25
C VAL A 320 53.41 11.80 6.08
N VAL A 321 53.83 12.29 4.92
CA VAL A 321 53.08 12.09 3.67
C VAL A 321 53.04 10.61 3.34
N GLY A 322 51.84 10.08 3.07
CA GLY A 322 51.57 8.65 2.91
C GLY A 322 51.01 7.96 4.15
N ALA A 323 51.01 8.60 5.32
CA ALA A 323 50.32 8.06 6.49
C ALA A 323 48.79 8.11 6.28
N SER A 324 48.08 7.04 6.59
CA SER A 324 46.62 6.97 6.40
C SER A 324 45.90 6.12 7.43
N VAL A 325 44.59 6.30 7.52
CA VAL A 325 43.69 5.42 8.28
C VAL A 325 42.45 5.15 7.43
N SER A 326 41.92 3.93 7.47
CA SER A 326 40.85 3.47 6.59
C SER A 326 39.88 2.53 7.30
N ARG A 327 38.60 2.57 6.94
CA ARG A 327 37.56 1.68 7.46
C ARG A 327 36.71 1.12 6.32
N GLY A 328 36.20 -0.09 6.52
CA GLY A 328 35.32 -0.77 5.57
C GLY A 328 33.87 -0.77 6.03
N VAL A 329 32.96 -0.64 5.07
CA VAL A 329 31.51 -0.82 5.19
C VAL A 329 31.06 -1.79 4.08
N ASP A 330 30.04 -2.60 4.35
CA ASP A 330 29.36 -3.36 3.30
C ASP A 330 28.19 -2.51 2.79
N LEU A 331 28.32 -2.01 1.56
CA LEU A 331 27.26 -1.29 0.83
C LEU A 331 26.85 -2.13 -0.39
N SER A 332 26.66 -3.44 -0.19
CA SER A 332 26.04 -4.28 -1.21
C SER A 332 24.52 -4.33 -1.03
N GLY A 333 23.81 -4.26 -2.14
CA GLY A 333 22.35 -4.14 -2.11
C GLY A 333 21.84 -2.78 -1.63
N THR A 334 22.66 -1.71 -1.57
CA THR A 334 22.21 -0.36 -1.22
C THR A 334 21.92 0.50 -2.45
N ARG A 335 20.96 1.43 -2.34
CA ARG A 335 20.50 2.32 -3.44
C ARG A 335 21.13 3.71 -3.42
N SER A 336 21.44 4.23 -2.24
CA SER A 336 22.13 5.50 -2.01
C SER A 336 22.93 5.43 -0.71
N ALA A 337 24.02 6.20 -0.62
CA ALA A 337 24.85 6.29 0.59
C ALA A 337 25.58 7.64 0.67
N THR A 338 25.61 8.25 1.86
CA THR A 338 26.26 9.54 2.14
C THR A 338 27.25 9.40 3.28
N LEU A 339 28.51 9.78 3.06
CA LEU A 339 29.53 9.87 4.11
C LEU A 339 29.48 11.27 4.75
N ARG A 340 29.27 11.33 6.07
CA ARG A 340 29.34 12.57 6.87
C ARG A 340 30.41 12.45 7.96
N PHE A 341 31.00 13.58 8.36
CA PHE A 341 31.81 13.69 9.58
C PHE A 341 32.01 15.16 9.99
N ASP A 342 32.19 15.40 11.28
CA ASP A 342 32.65 16.68 11.81
C ASP A 342 34.18 16.78 11.76
N TYR A 343 34.71 18.00 11.62
CA TYR A 343 36.14 18.23 11.55
C TYR A 343 36.59 19.51 12.24
N ASN A 344 37.88 19.54 12.60
CA ASN A 344 38.61 20.74 12.96
C ASN A 344 40.01 20.71 12.32
N ASN A 345 40.29 21.69 11.46
CA ASN A 345 41.45 21.74 10.57
C ASN A 345 42.42 22.87 10.99
N ASP A 346 43.57 22.46 11.52
CA ASP A 346 44.70 23.28 12.00
C ASP A 346 45.72 23.64 10.89
N PHE A 347 45.47 23.35 9.60
CA PHE A 347 46.46 23.49 8.53
C PHE A 347 46.82 24.96 8.22
N ASP A 348 47.92 25.44 8.82
CA ASP A 348 48.41 26.82 8.70
C ASP A 348 49.54 27.01 7.66
N LYS A 349 50.12 25.94 7.12
CA LYS A 349 51.23 26.02 6.14
C LYS A 349 51.01 25.15 4.91
N GLY A 350 51.14 23.84 5.08
CA GLY A 350 51.33 22.89 3.98
C GLY A 350 51.03 21.45 4.35
N GLY A 351 50.48 21.20 5.54
CA GLY A 351 49.72 19.98 5.79
C GLY A 351 48.50 19.90 4.88
N SER A 352 48.18 18.69 4.44
CA SER A 352 46.88 18.38 3.83
C SER A 352 46.52 16.92 4.05
N VAL A 353 45.23 16.66 4.16
CA VAL A 353 44.63 15.33 4.22
C VAL A 353 43.60 15.21 3.11
N GLU A 354 43.60 14.09 2.40
CA GLU A 354 42.58 13.73 1.42
C GLU A 354 41.67 12.63 1.97
N VAL A 355 40.36 12.87 1.88
CA VAL A 355 39.30 11.86 2.04
C VAL A 355 39.17 11.10 0.74
N ARG A 356 39.25 9.78 0.81
CA ARG A 356 39.30 8.89 -0.33
C ARG A 356 38.37 7.70 -0.14
N ILE A 357 37.84 7.21 -1.26
CA ILE A 357 36.98 6.03 -1.30
C ILE A 357 37.51 4.98 -2.26
N SER A 358 37.21 3.72 -1.98
CA SER A 358 37.56 2.53 -2.77
C SER A 358 36.35 1.61 -2.82
N THR A 359 36.11 0.94 -3.94
CA THR A 359 35.07 -0.11 -4.09
C THR A 359 35.62 -1.54 -4.03
N ASP A 360 36.94 -1.70 -3.94
CA ASP A 360 37.67 -2.96 -4.13
C ASP A 360 38.51 -3.40 -2.91
N GLY A 361 38.07 -3.03 -1.70
CA GLY A 361 38.72 -3.42 -0.43
C GLY A 361 39.95 -2.59 -0.07
N GLY A 362 40.26 -1.55 -0.84
CA GLY A 362 41.37 -0.62 -0.63
C GLY A 362 42.54 -0.80 -1.60
N ILE A 363 42.32 -1.43 -2.76
CA ILE A 363 43.35 -1.61 -3.80
C ILE A 363 43.46 -0.34 -4.66
N ASN A 364 42.33 0.27 -5.04
CA ASN A 364 42.28 1.51 -5.82
C ASN A 364 41.44 2.58 -5.12
N TYR A 365 42.12 3.57 -4.53
CA TYR A 365 41.48 4.73 -3.92
C TYR A 365 41.31 5.91 -4.90
N ARG A 366 40.19 6.62 -4.75
CA ARG A 366 39.86 7.88 -5.44
C ARG A 366 39.57 8.95 -4.39
N THR A 367 40.10 10.15 -4.57
CA THR A 367 39.76 11.31 -3.73
C THR A 367 38.34 11.75 -4.04
N LEU A 368 37.53 11.98 -2.99
CA LEU A 368 36.16 12.47 -3.14
C LEU A 368 36.15 13.92 -3.67
N SER A 369 35.06 14.30 -4.33
CA SER A 369 34.83 15.69 -4.73
C SER A 369 34.87 16.60 -3.50
N ASP A 370 35.67 17.67 -3.58
CA ASP A 370 36.04 18.57 -2.48
C ASP A 370 36.66 17.92 -1.21
N GLY A 371 36.93 16.60 -1.22
CA GLY A 371 37.49 15.85 -0.10
C GLY A 371 38.95 16.16 0.24
N THR A 372 39.44 17.38 0.04
CA THR A 372 40.80 17.83 0.37
C THR A 372 40.76 18.85 1.49
N PHE A 373 41.33 18.49 2.64
CA PHE A 373 41.46 19.34 3.83
C PHE A 373 42.86 19.95 3.83
N SER A 374 42.94 21.28 3.82
CA SER A 374 44.22 22.01 3.72
C SER A 374 44.08 23.41 4.33
N LYS A 375 45.11 24.26 4.17
CA LYS A 375 44.98 25.69 4.46
C LYS A 375 43.96 26.41 3.55
N ALA A 376 43.79 25.92 2.33
CA ALA A 376 43.03 26.59 1.27
C ALA A 376 41.59 26.04 1.12
N SER A 377 41.24 25.00 1.88
CA SER A 377 39.99 24.25 1.75
C SER A 377 39.64 23.61 3.09
N HIS A 378 38.38 23.74 3.53
CA HIS A 378 37.90 23.25 4.82
C HIS A 378 38.69 23.79 6.04
N ALA A 379 39.06 25.07 6.07
CA ALA A 379 39.90 25.63 7.14
C ALA A 379 39.08 26.07 8.37
N GLY A 380 39.54 25.71 9.58
CA GLY A 380 38.75 25.84 10.80
C GLY A 380 37.90 24.59 11.07
N SER A 381 36.76 24.75 11.74
CA SER A 381 35.85 23.65 12.09
C SER A 381 34.52 23.71 11.35
N GLY A 382 33.89 22.55 11.16
CA GLY A 382 32.55 22.40 10.59
C GLY A 382 32.27 20.93 10.27
N THR A 383 31.17 20.67 9.56
CA THR A 383 30.79 19.33 9.08
C THR A 383 31.14 19.19 7.61
N ALA A 384 31.50 17.98 7.18
CA ALA A 384 31.70 17.61 5.78
C ALA A 384 30.73 16.50 5.38
N SER A 385 30.21 16.56 4.15
CA SER A 385 29.26 15.59 3.61
C SER A 385 29.61 15.26 2.16
N PHE A 386 29.54 13.98 1.80
CA PHE A 386 29.88 13.47 0.49
C PHE A 386 28.89 12.39 0.06
N ASP A 387 28.19 12.60 -1.06
CA ASP A 387 27.52 11.50 -1.77
C ASP A 387 28.57 10.46 -2.21
N ILE A 388 28.37 9.21 -1.78
CA ILE A 388 29.21 8.07 -2.12
C ILE A 388 28.45 6.96 -2.87
N SER A 389 27.26 7.27 -3.39
CA SER A 389 26.38 6.31 -4.08
C SER A 389 27.03 5.67 -5.32
N GLU A 390 27.89 6.39 -6.06
CA GLU A 390 28.69 5.82 -7.16
C GLU A 390 29.76 4.80 -6.69
N TYR A 391 29.97 4.65 -5.39
CA TYR A 391 31.03 3.84 -4.77
C TYR A 391 30.50 2.77 -3.79
N MET A 392 29.23 2.37 -3.92
CA MET A 392 28.63 1.28 -3.14
C MET A 392 29.16 -0.09 -3.60
N SER A 393 29.49 -0.97 -2.66
CA SER A 393 30.10 -2.30 -2.86
C SER A 393 30.17 -3.06 -1.54
N ALA A 394 30.16 -4.40 -1.59
CA ALA A 394 30.49 -5.26 -0.43
C ALA A 394 31.90 -5.05 0.14
N ASN A 395 32.75 -4.29 -0.56
CA ASN A 395 34.14 -4.02 -0.19
C ASN A 395 34.42 -2.50 -0.21
N THR A 396 33.41 -1.66 0.06
CA THR A 396 33.61 -0.21 0.13
C THR A 396 34.50 0.16 1.30
N LYS A 397 35.48 1.02 1.04
CA LYS A 397 36.40 1.56 2.05
C LYS A 397 36.54 3.06 1.94
N ILE A 398 36.36 3.74 3.07
CA ILE A 398 36.79 5.13 3.27
C ILE A 398 38.23 5.17 3.77
N GLN A 399 38.95 6.26 3.48
CA GLN A 399 40.32 6.49 3.91
C GLN A 399 40.60 7.99 4.07
N PHE A 400 41.23 8.36 5.18
CA PHE A 400 41.92 9.65 5.32
C PHE A 400 43.42 9.44 5.05
N LEU A 401 44.00 10.18 4.11
CA LEU A 401 45.42 10.08 3.71
C LEU A 401 46.12 11.43 3.87
N VAL A 402 47.23 11.48 4.61
CA VAL A 402 48.13 12.65 4.66
C VAL A 402 48.85 12.81 3.32
N THR A 403 48.55 13.87 2.59
CA THR A 403 49.15 14.17 1.27
C THR A 403 50.13 15.35 1.30
N GLY A 404 50.06 16.19 2.34
CA GLY A 404 50.97 17.32 2.58
C GLY A 404 51.48 17.33 4.01
N SER A 405 52.59 18.05 4.27
CA SER A 405 53.16 18.19 5.61
C SER A 405 53.76 19.59 5.84
N GLY A 406 53.24 20.34 6.83
CA GLY A 406 53.82 21.61 7.31
C GLY A 406 54.48 21.51 8.69
N GLY A 407 54.61 20.29 9.24
CA GLY A 407 55.52 19.96 10.35
C GLY A 407 54.91 19.87 11.75
N GLY A 408 53.60 20.05 11.88
CA GLY A 408 52.94 19.92 13.19
C GLY A 408 51.46 20.30 13.25
N GLU A 409 50.83 20.63 12.13
CA GLU A 409 49.38 20.84 12.02
C GLU A 409 48.59 19.52 12.15
N ARG A 410 47.26 19.63 12.24
CA ARG A 410 46.32 18.50 12.41
C ARG A 410 45.08 18.65 11.53
N LEU A 411 44.50 17.50 11.22
CA LEU A 411 43.05 17.37 11.11
C LEU A 411 42.58 16.60 12.34
N PHE A 412 41.55 17.11 13.01
CA PHE A 412 40.71 16.33 13.91
C PHE A 412 39.42 16.00 13.15
N VAL A 413 38.90 14.80 13.37
CA VAL A 413 37.67 14.27 12.76
C VAL A 413 36.84 13.62 13.85
N ASP A 414 35.53 13.84 13.83
CA ASP A 414 34.58 13.27 14.78
C ASP A 414 33.27 12.89 14.07
N ASN A 415 32.37 12.16 14.75
CA ASN A 415 31.05 11.75 14.24
C ASN A 415 31.10 11.17 12.81
N VAL A 416 32.01 10.23 12.55
CA VAL A 416 32.15 9.65 11.21
C VAL A 416 31.01 8.66 10.99
N GLN A 417 30.08 9.01 10.11
CA GLN A 417 28.95 8.16 9.76
C GLN A 417 28.82 7.97 8.24
N ILE A 418 28.28 6.81 7.85
CA ILE A 418 27.73 6.60 6.51
C ILE A 418 26.27 6.24 6.68
N ASP A 419 25.40 7.12 6.20
CA ASP A 419 23.96 6.94 6.14
C ASP A 419 23.62 6.31 4.77
N TYR A 420 22.91 5.19 4.74
CA TYR A 420 22.59 4.47 3.50
C TYR A 420 21.19 3.85 3.49
N HIS A 421 20.67 3.63 2.30
CA HIS A 421 19.36 3.02 2.08
C HIS A 421 19.57 1.65 1.43
N VAL A 422 19.05 0.60 2.06
CA VAL A 422 19.01 -0.74 1.47
C VAL A 422 18.01 -0.79 0.30
N THR A 423 18.26 -1.70 -0.64
CA THR A 423 17.33 -2.08 -1.69
C THR A 423 16.53 -3.27 -1.18
N GLU A 424 15.22 -3.24 -1.38
CA GLU A 424 14.29 -4.24 -0.84
C GLU A 424 14.73 -5.69 -1.06
N VAL A 425 14.53 -6.50 -0.02
CA VAL A 425 14.64 -7.96 -0.11
C VAL A 425 13.33 -8.45 -0.72
N LYS A 426 13.35 -8.67 -2.04
CA LYS A 426 12.19 -9.18 -2.80
C LYS A 426 11.40 -10.25 -2.05
N GLN A 427 10.12 -9.99 -1.86
CA GLN A 427 9.21 -10.80 -1.05
C GLN A 427 8.32 -11.67 -1.97
N ALA A 428 7.67 -12.67 -1.37
CA ALA A 428 6.77 -13.56 -2.10
C ALA A 428 5.31 -13.10 -1.89
N PRO A 429 4.39 -13.39 -2.83
CA PRO A 429 2.98 -13.05 -2.68
C PRO A 429 2.42 -13.55 -1.33
N ILE A 430 1.84 -12.65 -0.54
CA ILE A 430 1.41 -12.98 0.84
C ILE A 430 -0.02 -13.53 0.91
N ASP A 431 -0.92 -13.06 0.04
CA ASP A 431 -2.29 -13.56 -0.06
C ASP A 431 -2.90 -13.41 -1.48
N LEU A 432 -4.16 -13.82 -1.66
CA LEU A 432 -4.95 -13.51 -2.85
C LEU A 432 -6.43 -13.27 -2.52
N ALA A 433 -7.05 -12.38 -3.30
CA ALA A 433 -8.50 -12.18 -3.32
C ALA A 433 -9.13 -12.81 -4.57
N LEU A 434 -10.43 -13.09 -4.49
CA LEU A 434 -11.25 -13.61 -5.59
C LEU A 434 -12.53 -12.77 -5.69
N SER A 435 -12.81 -12.18 -6.86
CA SER A 435 -13.92 -11.24 -7.03
C SER A 435 -15.33 -11.84 -6.92
N ALA A 436 -15.47 -13.15 -7.17
CA ALA A 436 -16.71 -13.90 -7.06
C ALA A 436 -16.42 -15.41 -7.04
N ASN A 437 -17.18 -16.17 -6.26
CA ASN A 437 -16.95 -17.60 -6.01
C ASN A 437 -18.19 -18.48 -6.25
N THR A 438 -19.14 -18.04 -7.07
CA THR A 438 -20.38 -18.77 -7.38
C THR A 438 -20.52 -19.06 -8.87
N VAL A 439 -21.10 -20.21 -9.23
CA VAL A 439 -21.34 -20.59 -10.63
C VAL A 439 -22.63 -21.42 -10.76
N ALA A 440 -23.42 -21.18 -11.81
CA ALA A 440 -24.59 -21.99 -12.11
C ALA A 440 -24.19 -23.39 -12.58
N GLU A 441 -24.93 -24.43 -12.21
CA GLU A 441 -24.57 -25.81 -12.59
C GLU A 441 -24.63 -26.07 -14.10
N ASN A 442 -25.53 -25.41 -14.82
CA ASN A 442 -25.61 -25.49 -16.28
C ASN A 442 -24.73 -24.46 -17.01
N ALA A 443 -23.75 -23.86 -16.32
CA ALA A 443 -22.81 -22.92 -16.91
C ALA A 443 -21.95 -23.57 -18.01
N THR A 444 -22.00 -23.02 -19.21
CA THR A 444 -21.20 -23.48 -20.36
C THR A 444 -19.70 -23.27 -20.13
N THR A 445 -18.86 -24.15 -20.71
CA THR A 445 -17.41 -23.94 -20.82
C THR A 445 -17.10 -22.53 -21.35
N GLY A 446 -16.16 -21.84 -20.70
CA GLY A 446 -15.83 -20.44 -20.94
C GLY A 446 -16.62 -19.41 -20.13
N THR A 447 -17.62 -19.84 -19.34
CA THR A 447 -18.28 -18.96 -18.35
C THR A 447 -17.25 -18.49 -17.32
N VAL A 448 -17.15 -17.18 -17.09
CA VAL A 448 -16.33 -16.58 -16.03
C VAL A 448 -17.00 -16.82 -14.68
N VAL A 449 -16.22 -17.29 -13.70
CA VAL A 449 -16.64 -17.45 -12.30
C VAL A 449 -16.29 -16.20 -11.48
N GLY A 450 -15.08 -15.67 -11.71
CA GLY A 450 -14.55 -14.47 -11.06
C GLY A 450 -13.12 -14.20 -11.52
N THR A 451 -12.47 -13.21 -10.94
CA THR A 451 -11.05 -12.90 -11.18
C THR A 451 -10.27 -13.05 -9.88
N VAL A 452 -9.14 -13.75 -9.94
CA VAL A 452 -8.15 -13.81 -8.86
C VAL A 452 -7.18 -12.64 -8.99
N SER A 453 -6.91 -11.96 -7.87
CA SER A 453 -5.86 -10.96 -7.74
C SER A 453 -4.97 -11.30 -6.55
N GLY A 454 -3.70 -11.62 -6.81
CA GLY A 454 -2.73 -11.81 -5.74
C GLY A 454 -2.30 -10.48 -5.11
N MET A 455 -1.95 -10.51 -3.83
CA MET A 455 -1.34 -9.40 -3.08
C MET A 455 0.17 -9.64 -2.98
N ASP A 456 0.98 -8.60 -3.12
CA ASP A 456 2.45 -8.61 -2.91
C ASP A 456 2.82 -7.36 -2.11
N PRO A 457 3.78 -7.43 -1.18
CA PRO A 457 4.48 -6.25 -0.66
C PRO A 457 5.30 -5.54 -1.77
N ASP A 458 5.72 -6.30 -2.79
CA ASP A 458 6.46 -5.78 -3.95
C ASP A 458 5.57 -5.01 -4.92
N ALA A 459 5.51 -3.69 -4.72
CA ALA A 459 4.62 -2.79 -5.43
C ALA A 459 4.92 -2.70 -6.94
N GLY A 460 3.94 -3.12 -7.76
CA GLY A 460 3.98 -3.03 -9.22
C GLY A 460 4.53 -4.26 -9.95
N ASP A 461 4.91 -5.32 -9.22
CA ASP A 461 5.40 -6.56 -9.83
C ASP A 461 4.33 -7.29 -10.66
N THR A 462 4.74 -7.85 -11.79
CA THR A 462 3.84 -8.55 -12.72
C THR A 462 3.56 -9.97 -12.25
N LYS A 463 2.42 -10.17 -11.59
CA LYS A 463 1.95 -11.48 -11.14
C LYS A 463 1.50 -12.38 -12.31
N THR A 464 1.77 -13.67 -12.17
CA THR A 464 1.25 -14.74 -13.03
C THR A 464 0.44 -15.75 -12.22
N TYR A 465 -0.52 -16.41 -12.88
CA TYR A 465 -1.52 -17.25 -12.24
C TYR A 465 -1.56 -18.66 -12.82
N SER A 466 -1.79 -19.67 -11.99
CA SER A 466 -2.04 -21.05 -12.45
C SER A 466 -2.88 -21.83 -11.44
N LEU A 467 -3.42 -22.99 -11.85
CA LEU A 467 -4.13 -23.91 -10.94
C LEU A 467 -3.24 -25.13 -10.68
N THR A 468 -2.92 -25.38 -9.40
CA THR A 468 -2.23 -26.60 -8.95
C THR A 468 -3.21 -27.73 -8.65
N ASP A 469 -4.47 -27.41 -8.29
CA ASP A 469 -5.64 -28.27 -8.47
C ASP A 469 -6.72 -27.52 -9.27
N THR A 470 -7.36 -28.22 -10.21
CA THR A 470 -8.40 -27.75 -11.13
C THR A 470 -9.81 -28.21 -10.72
N ALA A 471 -9.96 -28.73 -9.50
CA ALA A 471 -11.12 -29.49 -9.02
C ALA A 471 -11.46 -30.69 -9.93
N GLY A 472 -10.43 -31.39 -10.42
CA GLY A 472 -10.59 -32.49 -11.37
C GLY A 472 -10.96 -32.06 -12.80
N GLY A 473 -10.47 -30.90 -13.26
CA GLY A 473 -10.69 -30.39 -14.62
C GLY A 473 -11.94 -29.52 -14.81
N ARG A 474 -12.60 -29.10 -13.72
CA ARG A 474 -13.80 -28.27 -13.75
C ARG A 474 -13.50 -26.82 -14.13
N PHE A 475 -12.35 -26.31 -13.72
CA PHE A 475 -11.98 -24.90 -13.89
C PHE A 475 -10.61 -24.71 -14.56
N ALA A 476 -10.46 -23.56 -15.20
CA ALA A 476 -9.20 -23.08 -15.77
C ALA A 476 -9.03 -21.58 -15.46
N ILE A 477 -7.79 -21.12 -15.31
CA ILE A 477 -7.45 -19.71 -15.04
C ILE A 477 -6.60 -19.15 -16.19
N ASP A 478 -6.85 -17.89 -16.57
CA ASP A 478 -5.96 -17.16 -17.47
C ASP A 478 -4.70 -16.70 -16.72
N ALA A 479 -3.53 -17.05 -17.26
CA ALA A 479 -2.26 -16.93 -16.55
C ALA A 479 -1.73 -15.50 -16.37
N THR A 480 -2.33 -14.51 -17.06
CA THR A 480 -1.90 -13.10 -17.00
C THR A 480 -2.96 -12.21 -16.35
N THR A 481 -4.24 -12.52 -16.53
CA THR A 481 -5.37 -11.71 -16.02
C THR A 481 -6.01 -12.28 -14.76
N GLY A 482 -5.67 -13.50 -14.34
CA GLY A 482 -6.25 -14.15 -13.16
C GLY A 482 -7.72 -14.55 -13.33
N VAL A 483 -8.30 -14.40 -14.52
CA VAL A 483 -9.73 -14.70 -14.78
C VAL A 483 -9.96 -16.20 -14.70
N LEU A 484 -10.79 -16.62 -13.73
CA LEU A 484 -11.20 -17.99 -13.48
C LEU A 484 -12.45 -18.32 -14.30
N THR A 485 -12.42 -19.45 -15.01
CA THR A 485 -13.47 -19.88 -15.94
C THR A 485 -13.83 -21.35 -15.76
N VAL A 486 -15.05 -21.70 -16.15
CA VAL A 486 -15.49 -23.11 -16.29
C VAL A 486 -14.78 -23.74 -17.48
N ALA A 487 -14.02 -24.80 -17.24
CA ALA A 487 -13.34 -25.59 -18.27
C ALA A 487 -14.25 -26.68 -18.84
N ASP A 488 -14.97 -27.42 -17.98
CA ASP A 488 -15.99 -28.39 -18.40
C ASP A 488 -17.26 -28.22 -17.57
N GLY A 489 -18.27 -27.59 -18.17
CA GLY A 489 -19.58 -27.40 -17.56
C GLY A 489 -20.37 -28.70 -17.36
N SER A 490 -20.07 -29.77 -18.11
CA SER A 490 -20.78 -31.05 -17.97
C SER A 490 -20.45 -31.80 -16.68
N LEU A 491 -19.41 -31.36 -15.97
CA LEU A 491 -19.04 -31.88 -14.65
C LEU A 491 -19.85 -31.22 -13.53
N LEU A 492 -20.30 -29.98 -13.71
CA LEU A 492 -21.05 -29.21 -12.72
C LEU A 492 -22.47 -29.78 -12.58
N ASN A 493 -22.88 -30.05 -11.33
CA ASN A 493 -24.14 -30.70 -10.99
C ASN A 493 -24.40 -30.49 -9.49
N TYR A 494 -25.46 -29.76 -9.15
CA TYR A 494 -25.75 -29.33 -7.78
C TYR A 494 -26.16 -30.52 -6.88
N GLU A 495 -26.91 -31.48 -7.44
CA GLU A 495 -27.36 -32.70 -6.74
C GLU A 495 -26.19 -33.60 -6.32
N ALA A 496 -25.10 -33.59 -7.10
CA ALA A 496 -23.89 -34.36 -6.83
C ALA A 496 -22.96 -33.63 -5.85
N ALA A 497 -22.76 -32.32 -6.00
CA ALA A 497 -21.98 -31.50 -5.08
C ALA A 497 -22.26 -29.99 -5.24
N THR A 498 -22.57 -29.33 -4.11
CA THR A 498 -22.87 -27.89 -4.06
C THR A 498 -21.64 -26.98 -3.96
N SER A 499 -20.42 -27.54 -3.86
CA SER A 499 -19.17 -26.79 -3.93
C SER A 499 -17.99 -27.63 -4.42
N HIS A 500 -16.95 -26.95 -4.90
CA HIS A 500 -15.71 -27.52 -5.38
C HIS A 500 -14.51 -26.70 -4.91
N SER A 501 -13.61 -27.32 -4.15
CA SER A 501 -12.32 -26.73 -3.77
C SER A 501 -11.33 -26.83 -4.94
N LEU A 502 -10.54 -25.77 -5.16
CA LEU A 502 -9.44 -25.74 -6.12
C LEU A 502 -8.27 -24.94 -5.56
N THR A 503 -7.04 -25.23 -5.99
CA THR A 503 -5.84 -24.55 -5.48
C THR A 503 -5.24 -23.67 -6.57
N VAL A 504 -5.20 -22.36 -6.31
CA VAL A 504 -4.59 -21.35 -7.17
C VAL A 504 -3.17 -21.11 -6.71
N ARG A 505 -2.24 -20.98 -7.67
CA ARG A 505 -0.91 -20.43 -7.47
C ARG A 505 -0.84 -19.01 -8.04
N VAL A 506 -0.33 -18.09 -7.22
CA VAL A 506 0.20 -16.79 -7.66
C VAL A 506 1.73 -16.92 -7.73
N THR A 507 2.37 -16.27 -8.69
CA THR A 507 3.83 -16.17 -8.77
C THR A 507 4.22 -14.76 -9.22
N ASP A 508 5.17 -14.15 -8.53
CA ASP A 508 5.68 -12.79 -8.79
C ASP A 508 6.60 -12.72 -10.03
N ALA A 509 7.30 -11.59 -10.21
CA ALA A 509 8.21 -11.36 -11.33
C ALA A 509 9.58 -12.06 -11.18
N ASP A 510 10.02 -12.32 -9.95
CA ASP A 510 11.31 -12.95 -9.61
C ASP A 510 11.21 -14.49 -9.45
N GLY A 511 9.98 -15.02 -9.40
CA GLY A 511 9.65 -16.44 -9.42
C GLY A 511 9.25 -17.04 -8.08
N GLN A 512 9.00 -16.23 -7.05
CA GLN A 512 8.48 -16.72 -5.75
C GLN A 512 6.95 -16.87 -5.83
N SER A 513 6.37 -17.74 -4.98
CA SER A 513 5.00 -18.21 -5.24
C SER A 513 4.20 -18.59 -4.00
N LEU A 514 2.92 -18.26 -4.03
CA LEU A 514 1.91 -18.62 -3.04
C LEU A 514 0.91 -19.61 -3.61
N ASP A 515 0.61 -20.69 -2.87
CA ASP A 515 -0.55 -21.55 -3.11
C ASP A 515 -1.66 -21.22 -2.10
N ARG A 516 -2.89 -20.99 -2.57
CA ARG A 516 -4.11 -20.88 -1.74
C ARG A 516 -5.21 -21.77 -2.31
N THR A 517 -5.94 -22.44 -1.42
CA THR A 517 -7.14 -23.21 -1.78
C THR A 517 -8.38 -22.36 -1.55
N ILE A 518 -9.26 -22.33 -2.54
CA ILE A 518 -10.52 -21.58 -2.56
C ILE A 518 -11.68 -22.50 -2.95
N ASP A 519 -12.86 -22.24 -2.38
CA ASP A 519 -14.09 -22.97 -2.71
C ASP A 519 -14.95 -22.18 -3.69
N ILE A 520 -15.34 -22.84 -4.79
CA ILE A 520 -16.36 -22.35 -5.73
C ILE A 520 -17.68 -23.05 -5.41
N HIS A 521 -18.72 -22.29 -5.09
CA HIS A 521 -20.06 -22.81 -4.84
C HIS A 521 -20.85 -22.96 -6.14
N VAL A 522 -21.51 -24.10 -6.29
CA VAL A 522 -22.47 -24.34 -7.38
C VAL A 522 -23.84 -23.84 -6.94
N THR A 523 -24.53 -23.09 -7.78
CA THR A 523 -25.92 -22.66 -7.55
C THR A 523 -26.89 -23.48 -8.39
N ASN A 524 -27.90 -24.06 -7.74
CA ASN A 524 -28.96 -24.83 -8.41
C ASN A 524 -29.66 -23.98 -9.49
N VAL A 525 -29.96 -24.59 -10.63
CA VAL A 525 -30.88 -24.04 -11.62
C VAL A 525 -32.07 -24.97 -11.78
N VAL A 526 -33.29 -24.45 -11.58
CA VAL A 526 -34.50 -25.26 -11.55
C VAL A 526 -34.91 -25.72 -12.95
N GLU A 527 -34.43 -26.89 -13.38
CA GLU A 527 -34.80 -27.49 -14.66
C GLU A 527 -36.27 -27.95 -14.74
N THR A 528 -36.71 -28.21 -15.98
CA THR A 528 -38.01 -28.83 -16.28
C THR A 528 -37.86 -29.88 -17.39
N PHE A 529 -37.95 -31.16 -17.03
CA PHE A 529 -37.96 -32.27 -17.98
C PHE A 529 -39.31 -32.36 -18.70
N VAL A 530 -39.33 -32.58 -20.03
CA VAL A 530 -40.56 -32.54 -20.83
C VAL A 530 -40.71 -33.72 -21.77
N LEU A 531 -41.62 -34.64 -21.44
CA LEU A 531 -42.04 -35.73 -22.34
C LEU A 531 -43.13 -35.25 -23.29
N SER A 532 -42.89 -35.31 -24.61
CA SER A 532 -43.82 -34.83 -25.64
C SER A 532 -44.38 -35.94 -26.54
N GLY A 533 -44.33 -37.19 -26.08
CA GLY A 533 -44.72 -38.40 -26.83
C GLY A 533 -44.37 -39.65 -26.03
N ASN A 534 -44.41 -40.82 -26.67
CA ASN A 534 -44.05 -42.07 -26.01
C ASN A 534 -42.60 -42.01 -25.49
N GLY A 535 -42.37 -42.50 -24.28
CA GLY A 535 -41.05 -42.46 -23.62
C GLY A 535 -41.09 -43.08 -22.24
N ALA A 536 -40.03 -42.88 -21.46
CA ALA A 536 -39.92 -43.37 -20.09
C ALA A 536 -39.33 -42.30 -19.15
N LEU A 537 -39.48 -42.54 -17.85
CA LEU A 537 -38.73 -41.90 -16.77
C LEU A 537 -38.11 -43.03 -15.93
N HIS A 538 -36.78 -43.10 -15.86
CA HIS A 538 -36.09 -44.07 -15.02
C HIS A 538 -35.61 -43.41 -13.72
N ALA A 539 -35.66 -44.14 -12.62
CA ALA A 539 -35.14 -43.67 -11.33
C ALA A 539 -33.61 -43.46 -11.32
N SER A 540 -32.90 -43.98 -12.33
CA SER A 540 -31.49 -43.68 -12.61
C SER A 540 -31.24 -42.28 -13.15
N ASP A 541 -32.28 -41.61 -13.65
CA ASP A 541 -32.17 -40.36 -14.42
C ASP A 541 -32.52 -39.13 -13.58
N GLY A 542 -32.84 -39.35 -12.28
CA GLY A 542 -33.25 -38.33 -11.32
C GLY A 542 -32.45 -38.42 -9.99
N PRO A 543 -32.77 -37.58 -9.00
CA PRO A 543 -33.98 -36.76 -8.86
C PRO A 543 -34.14 -35.68 -9.94
N PHE A 544 -35.37 -35.50 -10.40
CA PHE A 544 -35.75 -34.41 -11.28
C PHE A 544 -36.17 -33.19 -10.45
N GLU A 545 -35.97 -31.97 -10.96
CA GLU A 545 -36.61 -30.78 -10.42
C GLU A 545 -38.10 -30.74 -10.81
N ASN A 546 -38.45 -30.33 -12.02
CA ASN A 546 -39.84 -30.38 -12.52
C ASN A 546 -39.99 -31.38 -13.67
N VAL A 547 -41.18 -31.98 -13.80
CA VAL A 547 -41.51 -32.93 -14.87
C VAL A 547 -42.83 -32.55 -15.53
N VAL A 548 -42.88 -32.50 -16.86
CA VAL A 548 -44.10 -32.20 -17.62
C VAL A 548 -44.38 -33.23 -18.72
N ILE A 549 -45.52 -33.92 -18.59
CA ILE A 549 -46.00 -34.93 -19.55
C ILE A 549 -47.03 -34.32 -20.50
N LYS A 550 -46.67 -34.26 -21.79
CA LYS A 550 -47.37 -33.56 -22.88
C LYS A 550 -47.76 -34.46 -24.07
N GLY A 551 -47.60 -35.77 -23.95
CA GLY A 551 -47.99 -36.72 -25.00
C GLY A 551 -47.71 -38.18 -24.66
N GLY A 552 -48.46 -39.09 -25.29
CA GLY A 552 -48.05 -40.50 -25.49
C GLY A 552 -48.17 -41.45 -24.30
N ASN A 553 -47.65 -42.66 -24.49
CA ASN A 553 -47.53 -43.69 -23.46
C ASN A 553 -46.20 -43.50 -22.72
N VAL A 554 -46.26 -43.26 -21.42
CA VAL A 554 -45.11 -43.11 -20.53
C VAL A 554 -44.94 -44.36 -19.67
N GLU A 555 -43.71 -44.84 -19.56
CA GLU A 555 -43.30 -45.91 -18.65
C GLU A 555 -42.46 -45.33 -17.50
N ILE A 556 -42.76 -45.71 -16.26
CA ILE A 556 -42.06 -45.29 -15.05
C ILE A 556 -41.27 -46.48 -14.53
N ASP A 557 -39.95 -46.37 -14.47
CA ASP A 557 -39.05 -47.46 -14.08
C ASP A 557 -38.38 -47.15 -12.74
N GLY A 558 -38.75 -47.91 -11.71
CA GLY A 558 -38.34 -47.66 -10.32
C GLY A 558 -39.23 -46.64 -9.58
N ASP A 559 -38.60 -45.87 -8.68
CA ASP A 559 -39.22 -44.80 -7.89
C ASP A 559 -38.58 -43.45 -8.24
N VAL A 560 -39.20 -42.76 -9.21
CA VAL A 560 -38.72 -41.52 -9.81
C VAL A 560 -39.02 -40.35 -8.86
N GLN A 561 -37.98 -39.75 -8.30
CA GLN A 561 -38.09 -38.57 -7.43
C GLN A 561 -38.24 -37.29 -8.26
N ILE A 562 -39.16 -36.41 -7.84
CA ILE A 562 -39.44 -35.10 -8.43
C ILE A 562 -39.52 -34.09 -7.28
N LYS A 563 -38.48 -33.28 -7.09
CA LYS A 563 -38.39 -32.30 -5.98
C LYS A 563 -39.38 -31.14 -6.13
N GLY A 564 -39.58 -30.70 -7.36
CA GLY A 564 -40.52 -29.65 -7.75
C GLY A 564 -41.84 -30.23 -8.23
N ASN A 565 -42.40 -29.65 -9.29
CA ASN A 565 -43.77 -29.89 -9.71
C ASN A 565 -43.88 -30.98 -10.80
N LEU A 566 -44.91 -31.81 -10.71
CA LEU A 566 -45.33 -32.73 -11.77
C LEU A 566 -46.55 -32.17 -12.50
N THR A 567 -46.45 -31.95 -13.81
CA THR A 567 -47.56 -31.45 -14.65
C THR A 567 -47.94 -32.45 -15.74
N ILE A 568 -49.20 -32.86 -15.80
CA ILE A 568 -49.75 -33.81 -16.79
C ILE A 568 -50.77 -33.08 -17.67
N THR A 569 -50.67 -33.26 -18.99
CA THR A 569 -51.53 -32.49 -19.93
C THR A 569 -52.14 -33.29 -21.07
N LYS A 570 -51.44 -34.30 -21.62
CA LYS A 570 -51.89 -35.13 -22.77
C LYS A 570 -51.29 -36.55 -22.76
N ALA A 571 -51.16 -37.17 -21.60
CA ALA A 571 -50.74 -38.57 -21.51
C ALA A 571 -51.83 -39.49 -22.07
N ALA A 572 -51.45 -40.47 -22.88
CA ALA A 572 -52.36 -41.56 -23.26
C ALA A 572 -52.35 -42.66 -22.20
N GLN A 573 -51.15 -43.05 -21.73
CA GLN A 573 -50.97 -43.93 -20.59
C GLN A 573 -49.78 -43.50 -19.72
N ILE A 574 -49.83 -43.80 -18.42
CA ILE A 574 -48.68 -43.72 -17.49
C ILE A 574 -48.64 -45.03 -16.70
N ASN A 575 -47.69 -45.90 -17.04
CA ASN A 575 -47.56 -47.28 -16.52
C ASN A 575 -46.25 -47.47 -15.76
N GLY A 576 -46.13 -48.58 -15.03
CA GLY A 576 -44.91 -48.93 -14.30
C GLY A 576 -44.97 -48.57 -12.81
N GLY A 577 -43.87 -48.06 -12.28
CA GLY A 577 -43.59 -47.80 -10.87
C GLY A 577 -44.11 -46.46 -10.32
N THR A 578 -43.26 -45.76 -9.56
CA THR A 578 -43.67 -44.64 -8.70
C THR A 578 -43.10 -43.30 -9.18
N LEU A 579 -43.90 -42.25 -9.06
CA LEU A 579 -43.53 -40.85 -9.19
C LEU A 579 -43.68 -40.19 -7.82
N SER A 580 -42.57 -39.98 -7.11
CA SER A 580 -42.53 -39.37 -5.78
C SER A 580 -42.30 -37.87 -5.89
N VAL A 581 -43.34 -37.07 -5.63
CA VAL A 581 -43.40 -35.62 -5.92
C VAL A 581 -43.43 -34.80 -4.63
N THR A 582 -42.48 -33.88 -4.48
CA THR A 582 -42.35 -32.99 -3.31
C THR A 582 -43.02 -31.63 -3.52
N GLY A 583 -43.15 -31.15 -4.77
CA GLY A 583 -43.94 -29.96 -5.11
C GLY A 583 -45.42 -30.25 -5.41
N ASP A 584 -46.05 -29.39 -6.22
CA ASP A 584 -47.45 -29.50 -6.64
C ASP A 584 -47.65 -30.52 -7.77
N VAL A 585 -48.86 -31.09 -7.87
CA VAL A 585 -49.28 -31.93 -9.00
C VAL A 585 -50.41 -31.26 -9.77
N ILE A 586 -50.16 -30.97 -11.05
CA ILE A 586 -51.09 -30.25 -11.92
C ILE A 586 -51.55 -31.18 -13.06
N THR A 587 -52.85 -31.37 -13.26
CA THR A 587 -53.38 -32.15 -14.41
C THR A 587 -54.45 -31.43 -15.22
N THR A 588 -54.15 -31.10 -16.48
CA THR A 588 -55.20 -30.70 -17.44
C THR A 588 -55.75 -31.88 -18.23
N ASP A 589 -55.27 -33.09 -17.97
CA ASP A 589 -55.58 -34.30 -18.71
C ASP A 589 -56.82 -35.01 -18.17
N THR A 590 -57.84 -35.14 -19.02
CA THR A 590 -59.16 -35.69 -18.67
C THR A 590 -59.33 -37.16 -19.06
N GLY A 591 -58.26 -37.87 -19.44
CA GLY A 591 -58.40 -39.14 -20.16
C GLY A 591 -57.27 -40.17 -20.03
N TYR A 592 -56.12 -39.84 -19.41
CA TYR A 592 -55.04 -40.81 -19.27
C TYR A 592 -55.44 -42.03 -18.42
N SER A 593 -54.74 -43.14 -18.64
CA SER A 593 -54.93 -44.42 -17.94
C SER A 593 -53.60 -45.04 -17.51
N GLY A 594 -53.60 -46.06 -16.66
CA GLY A 594 -52.40 -46.86 -16.40
C GLY A 594 -52.18 -47.27 -14.95
N THR A 595 -50.99 -47.79 -14.67
CA THR A 595 -50.63 -48.45 -13.40
C THR A 595 -49.66 -47.68 -12.52
N ALA A 596 -49.00 -46.63 -13.02
CA ALA A 596 -48.03 -45.88 -12.23
C ALA A 596 -48.70 -45.24 -11.01
N VAL A 597 -47.96 -45.10 -9.91
CA VAL A 597 -48.42 -44.50 -8.65
C VAL A 597 -47.81 -43.12 -8.50
N ILE A 598 -48.63 -42.09 -8.27
CA ILE A 598 -48.14 -40.75 -7.94
C ILE A 598 -48.18 -40.61 -6.41
N VAL A 599 -47.02 -40.52 -5.77
CA VAL A 599 -46.90 -40.27 -4.33
C VAL A 599 -46.63 -38.78 -4.12
N LEU A 600 -47.48 -38.10 -3.35
CA LEU A 600 -47.11 -36.81 -2.77
C LEU A 600 -46.22 -37.07 -1.56
N ALA A 601 -44.93 -36.70 -1.63
CA ALA A 601 -43.90 -36.93 -0.62
C ALA A 601 -43.10 -35.64 -0.39
N GLY A 602 -43.47 -34.87 0.64
CA GLY A 602 -42.82 -33.60 0.96
C GLY A 602 -43.23 -33.03 2.32
N GLU A 603 -42.44 -32.05 2.79
CA GLU A 603 -42.61 -31.37 4.09
C GLU A 603 -43.38 -30.04 4.01
N GLY A 604 -43.79 -29.63 2.81
CA GLY A 604 -44.56 -28.42 2.55
C GLY A 604 -46.07 -28.66 2.36
N ALA A 605 -46.84 -27.57 2.25
CA ALA A 605 -48.19 -27.67 1.71
C ALA A 605 -48.12 -27.91 0.19
N GLN A 606 -48.89 -28.89 -0.31
CA GLN A 606 -48.91 -29.31 -1.71
C GLN A 606 -50.33 -29.18 -2.27
N THR A 607 -50.45 -28.93 -3.57
CA THR A 607 -51.74 -28.71 -4.26
C THR A 607 -51.94 -29.74 -5.36
N ILE A 608 -53.14 -30.32 -5.44
CA ILE A 608 -53.61 -31.07 -6.60
C ILE A 608 -54.55 -30.16 -7.40
N SER A 609 -54.05 -29.62 -8.51
CA SER A 609 -54.82 -28.67 -9.33
C SER A 609 -55.14 -29.23 -10.71
N THR A 610 -56.36 -29.00 -11.21
CA THR A 610 -56.68 -29.37 -12.61
C THR A 610 -56.26 -28.31 -13.64
N GLY A 611 -55.58 -27.24 -13.22
CA GLY A 611 -55.21 -26.12 -14.09
C GLY A 611 -56.40 -25.38 -14.74
N GLY A 612 -57.61 -25.55 -14.20
CA GLY A 612 -58.86 -25.06 -14.80
C GLY A 612 -59.48 -26.00 -15.85
N GLY A 613 -58.86 -27.16 -16.12
CA GLY A 613 -59.41 -28.23 -16.96
C GLY A 613 -60.26 -29.24 -16.18
N GLY A 614 -60.83 -30.21 -16.89
CA GLY A 614 -61.59 -31.33 -16.31
C GLY A 614 -60.70 -32.53 -15.97
N GLY A 615 -59.51 -32.29 -15.43
CA GLY A 615 -58.46 -33.30 -15.29
C GLY A 615 -58.77 -34.39 -14.24
N GLU A 616 -58.25 -35.59 -14.47
CA GLU A 616 -58.32 -36.72 -13.54
C GLU A 616 -56.89 -37.15 -13.13
N LEU A 617 -56.69 -37.55 -11.87
CA LEU A 617 -55.51 -38.29 -11.43
C LEU A 617 -55.89 -39.70 -11.04
N ARG A 618 -55.05 -40.68 -11.40
CA ARG A 618 -55.21 -42.09 -11.01
C ARG A 618 -54.10 -42.49 -10.06
N ASN A 619 -54.37 -43.49 -9.22
CA ASN A 619 -53.39 -44.15 -8.34
C ASN A 619 -52.57 -43.16 -7.47
N VAL A 620 -53.22 -42.13 -6.91
CA VAL A 620 -52.54 -41.18 -6.02
C VAL A 620 -52.39 -41.78 -4.62
N SER A 621 -51.19 -41.66 -4.08
CA SER A 621 -50.84 -41.92 -2.68
C SER A 621 -50.43 -40.60 -2.03
N ILE A 622 -50.76 -40.41 -0.75
CA ILE A 622 -50.37 -39.22 0.02
C ILE A 622 -49.48 -39.67 1.17
N MET A 623 -48.20 -39.31 1.09
CA MET A 623 -47.14 -39.57 2.08
C MET A 623 -46.43 -38.25 2.45
N ASN A 624 -47.16 -37.14 2.38
CA ASN A 624 -46.74 -35.83 2.86
C ASN A 624 -46.38 -35.92 4.36
N THR A 625 -45.16 -35.54 4.71
CA THR A 625 -44.58 -35.69 6.05
C THR A 625 -44.92 -34.51 6.96
N SER A 626 -45.14 -33.32 6.39
CA SER A 626 -45.73 -32.17 7.09
C SER A 626 -46.39 -31.21 6.12
N GLY A 627 -47.45 -30.53 6.59
CA GLY A 627 -48.21 -29.56 5.80
C GLY A 627 -49.66 -30.00 5.58
N ALA A 628 -50.19 -29.68 4.40
CA ALA A 628 -51.53 -30.06 3.98
C ALA A 628 -51.57 -30.23 2.46
N VAL A 629 -52.20 -31.30 1.99
CA VAL A 629 -52.58 -31.46 0.58
C VAL A 629 -53.93 -30.78 0.35
N ARG A 630 -54.07 -30.02 -0.73
CA ARG A 630 -55.26 -29.25 -1.10
C ARG A 630 -55.79 -29.58 -2.49
#